data_AF-A0A351YUT3-F1
#
_entry.id   AF-A0A351YUT3-F1
#
_cell.length_a   1.000
_cell.length_b   1.000
_cell.length_c   1.000
_cell.angle_alpha   90.00
_cell.angle_beta   90.00
_cell.angle_gamma   90.00
#
_symmetry.space_group_name_H-M   'P 1'
#
loop_
_entity.id
_entity.type
_entity.pdbx_description
1 polymer ?
#
loop_
_entity_poly.entity_id
_entity_poly.type
_entity_poly.pdbx_seq_one_letter_code
_entity_poly.pdbx_strand_id
1 'polypeptide(L)'
;MQKLLESDSISENEIERLKDKEYCKNTFNLKYPLLSENRFAYAEDDKKHPRYYAENGFFVRGYYLCNDWYEKRNENPFAEWLKRISIGENK
;
A
#
# COMPACT_ATOMS: atom_id res chain seq x y z
N MET A 1 -1.27 8.41 -7.08
CA MET A 1 -0.46 7.24 -6.63
C MET A 1 -0.68 5.97 -7.42
N GLN A 2 -1.94 5.55 -7.58
CA GLN A 2 -2.31 4.24 -8.13
C GLN A 2 -1.58 3.90 -9.44
N LYS A 3 -1.50 4.85 -10.39
CA LYS A 3 -0.77 4.68 -11.66
C LYS A 3 0.72 4.34 -11.51
N LEU A 4 1.37 4.80 -10.45
CA LEU A 4 2.80 4.50 -10.17
C LEU A 4 2.95 3.13 -9.50
N LEU A 5 1.98 2.73 -8.67
CA LEU A 5 1.97 1.39 -8.11
C LEU A 5 1.56 0.32 -9.14
N GLU A 6 0.84 0.72 -10.19
CA GLU A 6 0.47 -0.12 -11.33
C GLU A 6 1.56 -0.18 -12.41
N SER A 7 2.57 0.70 -12.36
CA SER A 7 3.66 0.65 -13.32
C SER A 7 4.63 -0.49 -12.98
N ASP A 8 5.25 -1.08 -14.00
CA ASP A 8 6.32 -2.09 -13.83
C ASP A 8 7.62 -1.51 -13.23
N SER A 9 7.57 -0.28 -12.71
CA SER A 9 8.68 0.38 -12.04
C SER A 9 8.88 -0.10 -10.60
N ILE A 10 7.94 -0.89 -10.09
CA ILE A 10 7.97 -1.45 -8.74
C ILE A 10 8.06 -2.97 -8.87
N SER A 11 9.13 -3.55 -8.35
CA SER A 11 9.35 -4.99 -8.41
C SER A 11 8.32 -5.75 -7.56
N GLU A 12 8.06 -7.02 -7.91
CA GLU A 12 7.18 -7.90 -7.14
C GLU A 12 7.59 -7.99 -5.67
N ASN A 13 8.90 -7.99 -5.39
CA ASN A 13 9.43 -8.00 -4.03
C ASN A 13 8.99 -6.78 -3.22
N GLU A 14 8.94 -5.59 -3.84
CA GLU A 14 8.40 -4.40 -3.17
C GLU A 14 6.88 -4.49 -3.00
N ILE A 15 6.15 -5.03 -3.97
CA ILE A 15 4.71 -5.29 -3.83
C ILE A 15 4.43 -6.23 -2.64
N GLU A 16 5.23 -7.29 -2.46
CA GLU A 16 5.13 -8.18 -1.30
C GLU A 16 5.43 -7.45 0.02
N ARG A 17 6.44 -6.56 0.05
CA ARG A 17 6.73 -5.72 1.22
C ARG A 17 5.59 -4.76 1.54
N LEU A 18 4.85 -4.26 0.54
CA LEU A 18 3.67 -3.43 0.74
C LEU A 18 2.47 -4.19 1.35
N LYS A 19 2.50 -5.53 1.36
CA LYS A 19 1.56 -6.37 2.09
C LYS A 19 1.99 -6.64 3.55
N ASP A 20 3.23 -6.28 3.90
CA ASP A 20 3.73 -6.42 5.27
C ASP A 20 3.34 -5.22 6.15
N LYS A 21 2.77 -5.54 7.31
CA LYS A 21 2.27 -4.54 8.27
C LYS A 21 3.40 -3.73 8.90
N GLU A 22 4.50 -4.38 9.26
CA GLU A 22 5.62 -3.74 9.95
C GLU A 22 6.39 -2.82 8.99
N TYR A 23 6.63 -3.28 7.76
CA TYR A 23 7.21 -2.49 6.69
C TYR A 23 6.38 -1.24 6.40
N CYS A 24 5.06 -1.40 6.25
CA CYS A 24 4.17 -0.27 5.98
C CYS A 24 4.09 0.71 7.15
N LYS A 25 4.17 0.23 8.40
CA LYS A 25 4.27 1.07 9.59
C LYS A 25 5.58 1.87 9.61
N ASN A 26 6.71 1.23 9.32
CA ASN A 26 8.01 1.88 9.37
C ASN A 26 8.25 2.83 8.18
N THR A 27 7.63 2.54 7.03
CA THR A 27 7.81 3.31 5.80
C THR A 27 6.80 4.44 5.65
N PHE A 28 5.53 4.18 5.96
CA PHE A 28 4.42 5.11 5.71
C PHE A 28 3.65 5.49 6.98
N ASN A 29 4.04 4.98 8.15
CA ASN A 29 3.31 5.15 9.40
C ASN A 29 1.85 4.68 9.32
N LEU A 30 1.60 3.65 8.50
CA LEU A 30 0.30 3.01 8.39
C LEU A 30 0.10 1.99 9.49
N LYS A 31 -1.13 1.87 9.99
CA LYS A 31 -1.48 0.84 10.98
C LYS A 31 -1.71 -0.53 10.35
N TYR A 32 -1.97 -0.57 9.05
CA TYR A 32 -2.27 -1.77 8.28
C TYR A 32 -1.39 -1.81 7.02
N PRO A 33 -1.21 -3.00 6.43
CA PRO A 33 -0.55 -3.12 5.13
C PRO A 33 -1.18 -2.19 4.08
N LEU A 34 -0.34 -1.59 3.24
CA LEU A 34 -0.81 -0.71 2.17
C LEU A 34 -1.63 -1.49 1.14
N LEU A 35 -1.23 -2.71 0.84
CA LEU A 35 -1.90 -3.63 -0.08
C LEU A 35 -2.43 -4.85 0.65
N SER A 36 -3.55 -5.40 0.19
CA SER A 36 -4.09 -6.67 0.68
C SER A 36 -4.83 -7.44 -0.40
N GLU A 37 -4.81 -8.77 -0.29
CA GLU A 37 -5.59 -9.69 -1.12
C GLU A 37 -7.06 -9.73 -0.69
N ASN A 38 -7.36 -9.36 0.56
CA ASN A 38 -8.68 -9.42 1.13
C ASN A 38 -9.09 -8.06 1.69
N ARG A 39 -10.19 -7.50 1.17
CA ARG A 39 -10.76 -6.23 1.62
C ARG A 39 -11.12 -6.20 3.12
N PHE A 40 -11.47 -7.37 3.67
CA PHE A 40 -11.83 -7.56 5.07
C PHE A 40 -10.64 -8.02 5.92
N ALA A 41 -9.42 -8.04 5.37
CA ALA A 41 -8.23 -8.23 6.17
C ALA A 41 -8.23 -7.17 7.29
N TYR A 42 -7.97 -7.62 8.52
CA TYR A 42 -7.95 -6.75 9.71
C TYR A 42 -9.26 -6.02 10.03
N ALA A 43 -10.40 -6.47 9.48
CA ALA A 43 -11.73 -6.00 9.89
C ALA A 43 -12.08 -6.62 11.26
N GLU A 44 -11.51 -6.05 12.33
CA GLU A 44 -11.64 -6.54 13.71
C GLU A 44 -12.87 -5.99 14.45
N ASP A 45 -13.65 -5.09 13.84
CA ASP A 45 -14.87 -4.57 14.48
C ASP A 45 -16.07 -5.50 14.28
N ASP A 46 -17.01 -5.49 15.24
CA ASP A 46 -18.23 -6.31 15.24
C ASP A 46 -19.11 -6.06 14.00
N LYS A 47 -18.90 -4.94 13.31
CA LYS A 47 -19.62 -4.53 12.09
C LYS A 47 -18.89 -4.94 10.81
N LYS A 48 -17.73 -5.59 10.92
CA LYS A 48 -16.84 -6.01 9.82
C LYS A 48 -16.57 -4.89 8.81
N HIS A 49 -16.37 -3.65 9.28
CA HIS A 49 -16.08 -2.56 8.37
C HIS A 49 -14.76 -2.81 7.65
N PRO A 50 -14.75 -2.80 6.31
CA PRO A 50 -13.56 -3.08 5.53
C PRO A 50 -12.47 -2.03 5.78
N ARG A 51 -11.24 -2.48 5.98
CA ARG A 51 -10.03 -1.62 6.16
C ARG A 51 -9.36 -1.25 4.84
N TYR A 52 -9.94 -1.69 3.73
CA TYR A 52 -9.45 -1.44 2.39
C TYR A 52 -10.59 -0.92 1.50
N TYR A 53 -10.23 -0.16 0.47
CA TYR A 53 -11.20 0.45 -0.45
C TYR A 53 -12.12 -0.60 -1.10
N ALA A 54 -13.31 -0.16 -1.49
CA ALA A 54 -14.29 -1.02 -2.16
C ALA A 54 -13.84 -1.41 -3.57
N GLU A 55 -14.43 -2.49 -4.09
CA GLU A 55 -14.22 -3.05 -5.43
C GLU A 55 -14.38 -2.04 -6.59
N ASN A 56 -14.92 -0.85 -6.33
CA ASN A 56 -15.24 0.12 -7.37
C ASN A 56 -14.10 1.12 -7.68
N GLY A 57 -12.83 0.71 -7.62
CA GLY A 57 -11.79 1.40 -8.40
C GLY A 57 -10.46 1.74 -7.74
N PHE A 58 -10.17 1.29 -6.52
CA PHE A 58 -8.84 1.48 -5.90
C PHE A 58 -8.12 0.14 -5.68
N PHE A 59 -7.74 -0.46 -6.80
CA PHE A 59 -6.87 -1.62 -6.85
C PHE A 59 -5.50 -1.25 -7.38
N VAL A 60 -4.49 -1.98 -6.94
CA VAL A 60 -3.12 -1.89 -7.43
C VAL A 60 -2.70 -3.30 -7.78
N ARG A 61 -2.49 -3.58 -9.07
CA ARG A 61 -2.04 -4.89 -9.57
C ARG A 61 -2.90 -6.07 -9.02
N GLY A 62 -4.20 -5.84 -8.88
CA GLY A 62 -5.16 -6.83 -8.34
C GLY A 62 -5.32 -6.84 -6.82
N TYR A 63 -4.56 -6.03 -6.08
CA TYR A 63 -4.65 -5.92 -4.62
C TYR A 63 -5.47 -4.73 -4.18
N TYR A 64 -6.19 -4.88 -3.06
CA TYR A 64 -6.94 -3.80 -2.43
C TYR A 64 -6.01 -2.79 -1.77
N LEU A 65 -6.26 -1.51 -1.97
CA LEU A 65 -5.53 -0.42 -1.31
C LEU A 65 -6.12 -0.10 0.07
N CYS A 66 -5.26 0.15 1.06
CA CYS A 66 -5.66 0.53 2.41
C CYS A 66 -6.46 1.83 2.41
N ASN A 67 -7.58 1.86 3.14
CA ASN A 67 -8.46 3.03 3.20
C ASN A 67 -7.91 4.18 4.07
N ASP A 68 -6.95 3.89 4.94
CA ASP A 68 -6.19 4.88 5.73
C ASP A 68 -5.13 5.60 4.87
N TRP A 69 -5.01 5.25 3.59
CA TRP A 69 -4.13 5.94 2.66
C TRP A 69 -4.74 7.27 2.19
N TYR A 70 -4.23 8.39 2.70
CA TYR A 70 -4.63 9.73 2.27
C TYR A 70 -3.53 10.36 1.41
N GLU A 71 -3.76 10.50 0.11
CA GLU A 71 -2.74 11.01 -0.84
C GLU A 71 -2.11 12.33 -0.38
N LYS A 72 -2.92 13.31 0.06
CA LYS A 72 -2.41 14.61 0.54
C LYS A 72 -1.49 14.53 1.76
N ARG A 73 -1.65 13.50 2.60
CA ARG A 73 -0.83 13.30 3.80
C ARG A 73 0.41 12.46 3.51
N ASN A 74 0.28 11.52 2.57
CA ASN A 74 1.28 10.50 2.33
C ASN A 74 2.09 10.74 1.04
N GLU A 75 1.88 11.85 0.33
CA GLU A 75 2.62 12.23 -0.87
C GLU A 75 4.14 12.32 -0.63
N ASN A 76 4.57 12.99 0.45
CA ASN A 76 5.99 13.11 0.79
C ASN A 76 6.63 11.75 1.16
N PRO A 77 6.08 10.97 2.12
CA PRO A 77 6.58 9.61 2.41
C PRO A 77 6.62 8.70 1.18
N PHE A 78 5.64 8.82 0.28
CA PHE A 78 5.60 8.03 -0.94
C PHE A 78 6.71 8.42 -1.92
N ALA A 79 6.93 9.72 -2.13
CA ALA A 79 8.01 10.21 -2.99
C ALA A 79 9.39 9.82 -2.43
N GLU A 80 9.58 9.86 -1.11
CA GLU A 80 10.81 9.40 -0.46
C GLU A 80 11.02 7.89 -0.59
N TRP A 81 9.95 7.11 -0.41
CA TRP A 81 9.98 5.67 -0.62
C TRP A 81 10.32 5.32 -2.07
N LEU A 82 9.69 5.97 -3.05
CA LEU A 82 9.99 5.79 -4.48
C LEU A 82 11.48 6.05 -4.77
N LYS A 83 12.05 7.14 -4.22
CA LYS A 83 13.49 7.40 -4.35
C LYS A 83 14.33 6.30 -3.72
N ARG A 84 13.97 5.81 -2.52
CA ARG A 84 14.69 4.73 -1.84
C ARG A 84 14.72 3.44 -2.66
N ILE A 85 13.59 3.03 -3.22
CA ILE A 85 13.54 1.79 -4.02
C ILE A 85 14.27 1.96 -5.35
N SER A 86 14.16 3.11 -6.03
CA SER A 86 14.89 3.36 -7.28
C SER A 86 16.42 3.44 -7.10
N ILE A 87 16.88 3.88 -5.93
CA ILE A 87 18.32 3.89 -5.58
C ILE A 87 18.77 2.50 -5.07
N GLY A 88 17.89 1.75 -4.42
CA GLY A 88 18.15 0.43 -3.86
C GLY A 88 18.23 -0.70 -4.90
N GLU A 89 17.51 -0.60 -6.02
CA GLU A 89 17.56 -1.60 -7.10
C GLU A 89 18.79 -1.46 -8.02
N ASN A 90 19.70 -0.51 -7.74
CA ASN A 90 20.99 -0.34 -8.43
C ASN A 90 22.17 -1.04 -7.72
N LYS A 91 21.93 -2.08 -6.92
CA LYS A 91 22.99 -2.86 -6.24
C LYS A 91 22.83 -4.36 -6.43
#